data_AF-A0A815TSV2-F1
#
_entry.id   AF-A0A815TSV2-F1
#
_cell.length_a   1.000
_cell.length_b   1.000
_cell.length_c   1.000
_cell.angle_alpha   90.00
_cell.angle_beta   90.00
_cell.angle_gamma   90.00
#
_symmetry.space_group_name_H-M   'P 1'
#
loop_
_entity.id
_entity.type
_entity.pdbx_description
1 polymer ?
#
loop_
_entity_poly.entity_id
_entity_poly.type
_entity_poly.pdbx_seq_one_letter_code
_entity_poly.pdbx_strand_id
1 'polypeptide(L)'
;MIFEFLPNETLIECFKYLNAFDLFYSFDGLNSRLNNLIRNVRLYINFEDVNKTIFDKFCAKMLIDSNIRNQIYSIEILNDDQCFQCNLFFSSFPPNKFPNLQRFISIYPLLGDEEDYFAYNYDIYEYRPRPKNDDEQIHLKIKQSDLPLSQLRTLSILNLVSLRSNIHQTSIISLTILKFYLKDSECLFNNLPMLNYLHIKSIDRCREKNLNILSNYQYSCHLKQLIIGQFNEKFENFEMFVKQTPNLKSLTFISHDNHDIYIIDANRWEYLIVS
;
A
#
# COMPACT_ATOMS: atom_id res chain seq x y z
N MET A 1 4.81 -15.89 -34.84
CA MET A 1 4.01 -16.80 -34.00
C MET A 1 2.56 -16.36 -34.12
N ILE A 2 1.62 -17.23 -34.51
CA ILE A 2 0.23 -16.82 -34.74
C ILE A 2 -0.51 -16.96 -33.41
N PHE A 3 -0.65 -15.82 -32.70
CA PHE A 3 -1.28 -15.71 -31.38
C PHE A 3 -2.72 -16.29 -31.34
N GLU A 4 -3.37 -16.34 -32.51
CA GLU A 4 -4.73 -16.85 -32.67
C GLU A 4 -4.88 -18.35 -32.43
N PHE A 5 -3.81 -19.15 -32.58
CA PHE A 5 -3.86 -20.60 -32.33
C PHE A 5 -3.52 -20.99 -30.89
N LEU A 6 -3.15 -20.03 -30.03
CA LEU A 6 -2.88 -20.33 -28.63
C LEU A 6 -4.19 -20.67 -27.89
N PRO A 7 -4.20 -21.73 -27.07
CA PRO A 7 -5.32 -22.05 -26.18
C PRO A 7 -5.66 -20.88 -25.26
N ASN A 8 -6.92 -20.79 -24.86
CA ASN A 8 -7.40 -19.71 -24.00
C ASN A 8 -6.68 -19.69 -22.65
N GLU A 9 -6.35 -20.86 -22.11
CA GLU A 9 -5.65 -21.04 -20.84
C GLU A 9 -4.24 -20.41 -20.90
N THR A 10 -3.52 -20.64 -22.00
CA THR A 10 -2.20 -20.05 -22.22
C THR A 10 -2.27 -18.53 -22.31
N LEU A 11 -3.27 -18.00 -23.03
CA LEU A 11 -3.48 -16.56 -23.15
C LEU A 11 -3.83 -15.92 -21.81
N ILE A 12 -4.75 -16.53 -21.05
CA ILE A 12 -5.14 -16.05 -19.73
C ILE A 12 -3.94 -16.02 -18.78
N GLU A 13 -3.06 -17.02 -18.84
CA GLU A 13 -1.84 -17.02 -18.04
C GLU A 13 -0.91 -15.86 -18.41
N CYS A 14 -0.70 -15.62 -19.70
CA CYS A 14 0.09 -14.48 -20.17
C CYS A 14 -0.52 -13.14 -19.74
N PHE A 15 -1.85 -13.01 -19.76
CA PHE A 15 -2.54 -11.78 -19.40
C PHE A 15 -2.33 -11.38 -17.93
N LYS A 16 -2.01 -12.32 -17.03
CA LYS A 16 -1.71 -12.01 -15.62
C LYS A 16 -0.49 -11.12 -15.44
N TYR A 17 0.41 -11.09 -16.43
CA TYR A 17 1.64 -10.30 -16.40
C TYR A 17 1.49 -8.94 -17.10
N LEU A 18 0.32 -8.66 -17.70
CA LEU A 18 0.07 -7.44 -18.42
C LEU A 18 -0.73 -6.45 -17.57
N ASN A 19 -0.33 -5.19 -17.64
CA ASN A 19 -1.12 -4.09 -17.10
C ASN A 19 -2.45 -3.99 -17.87
N ALA A 20 -3.53 -3.63 -17.21
CA ALA A 20 -4.84 -3.47 -17.82
C ALA A 20 -4.82 -2.49 -19.00
N PHE A 21 -4.02 -1.42 -18.89
CA PHE A 21 -3.80 -0.45 -19.97
C PHE A 21 -3.27 -1.13 -21.24
N ASP A 22 -2.21 -1.91 -21.12
CA ASP A 22 -1.57 -2.60 -22.24
C ASP A 22 -2.44 -3.73 -22.80
N LEU A 23 -3.13 -4.46 -21.90
CA LEU A 23 -4.00 -5.55 -22.28
C LEU A 23 -5.14 -5.05 -23.18
N PHE A 24 -5.82 -3.98 -22.77
CA PHE A 24 -6.92 -3.42 -23.56
C PHE A 24 -6.41 -2.76 -24.83
N TYR A 25 -5.30 -2.02 -24.76
CA TYR A 25 -4.72 -1.39 -25.94
C TYR A 25 -4.29 -2.41 -27.01
N SER A 26 -3.74 -3.54 -26.58
CA SER A 26 -3.21 -4.56 -27.48
C SER A 26 -4.28 -5.48 -28.04
N PHE A 27 -5.32 -5.80 -27.27
CA PHE A 27 -6.25 -6.89 -27.62
C PHE A 27 -7.72 -6.46 -27.80
N ASP A 28 -8.15 -5.30 -27.28
CA ASP A 28 -9.54 -4.83 -27.43
C ASP A 28 -9.82 -4.47 -28.89
N GLY A 29 -10.83 -5.10 -29.47
CA GLY A 29 -11.24 -4.90 -30.86
C GLY A 29 -10.50 -5.76 -31.88
N LEU A 30 -9.53 -6.59 -31.49
CA LEU A 30 -8.80 -7.45 -32.44
C LEU A 30 -9.68 -8.55 -33.05
N ASN A 31 -10.34 -9.34 -32.20
CA ASN A 31 -11.34 -10.32 -32.62
C ASN A 31 -12.26 -10.70 -31.47
N SER A 32 -13.38 -11.36 -31.78
CA SER A 32 -14.39 -11.73 -30.79
C SER A 32 -13.86 -12.64 -29.67
N ARG A 33 -12.94 -13.57 -29.99
CA ARG A 33 -12.35 -14.47 -29.01
C ARG A 33 -11.53 -13.68 -27.98
N LEU A 34 -10.62 -12.83 -28.43
CA LEU A 34 -9.78 -12.02 -27.54
C LEU A 34 -10.61 -11.02 -26.75
N ASN A 35 -11.59 -10.36 -27.37
CA ASN A 35 -12.52 -9.46 -26.69
C ASN A 35 -13.24 -10.17 -25.53
N ASN A 36 -13.73 -11.39 -25.77
CA ASN A 36 -14.39 -12.16 -24.73
C ASN A 36 -13.40 -12.57 -23.63
N LEU A 37 -12.18 -12.96 -23.98
CA LEU A 37 -11.16 -13.32 -22.99
C LEU A 37 -10.78 -12.16 -22.09
N ILE A 38 -10.43 -10.99 -22.66
CA ILE A 38 -9.99 -9.84 -21.86
C ILE A 38 -11.09 -9.27 -20.97
N ARG A 39 -12.38 -9.54 -21.27
CA ARG A 39 -13.53 -9.14 -20.44
C ARG A 39 -13.83 -10.09 -19.29
N ASN A 40 -13.18 -11.26 -19.24
CA ASN A 40 -13.42 -12.29 -18.23
C ASN A 40 -12.20 -12.57 -17.34
N VAL A 41 -11.10 -11.85 -17.53
CA VAL A 41 -9.91 -11.98 -16.67
C VAL A 41 -9.93 -10.92 -15.56
N ARG A 42 -9.12 -11.16 -14.53
CA ARG A 42 -8.87 -10.17 -13.49
C ARG A 42 -7.83 -9.16 -13.98
N LEU A 43 -8.08 -7.88 -13.72
CA LEU A 43 -7.25 -6.78 -14.19
C LEU A 43 -6.45 -6.17 -13.05
N TYR A 44 -5.18 -5.94 -13.34
CA TYR A 44 -4.23 -5.24 -12.50
C TYR A 44 -3.87 -3.91 -13.17
N ILE A 45 -3.93 -2.81 -12.42
CA ILE A 45 -3.54 -1.49 -12.89
C ILE A 45 -2.25 -1.09 -12.19
N ASN A 46 -1.23 -0.76 -12.97
CA ASN A 46 -0.03 -0.05 -12.50
C ASN A 46 0.04 1.30 -13.21
N PHE A 47 0.29 2.36 -12.48
CA PHE A 47 0.51 3.69 -13.05
C PHE A 47 1.96 3.96 -13.44
N GLU A 48 2.88 3.03 -13.21
CA GLU A 48 4.27 3.11 -13.66
C GLU A 48 4.34 3.15 -15.20
N ASP A 49 4.94 4.22 -15.72
CA ASP A 49 5.26 4.44 -17.14
C ASP A 49 4.08 4.33 -18.13
N VAL A 50 2.88 4.76 -17.72
CA VAL A 50 1.70 4.71 -18.60
C VAL A 50 1.74 5.81 -19.65
N ASN A 51 1.64 5.41 -20.93
CA ASN A 51 1.48 6.33 -22.04
C ASN A 51 0.10 7.02 -21.99
N LYS A 52 0.09 8.35 -22.08
CA LYS A 52 -1.15 9.16 -22.01
C LYS A 52 -2.23 8.74 -23.01
N THR A 53 -1.87 8.44 -24.25
CA THR A 53 -2.85 8.03 -25.27
C THR A 53 -3.47 6.67 -24.96
N ILE A 54 -2.69 5.75 -24.39
CA ILE A 54 -3.19 4.45 -23.93
C ILE A 54 -4.12 4.64 -22.74
N PHE A 55 -3.71 5.45 -21.76
CA PHE A 55 -4.49 5.83 -20.60
C PHE A 55 -5.86 6.42 -20.98
N ASP A 56 -5.88 7.45 -21.83
CA ASP A 56 -7.11 8.15 -22.24
C ASP A 56 -8.09 7.19 -22.93
N LYS A 57 -7.59 6.30 -23.79
CA LYS A 57 -8.40 5.26 -24.45
C LYS A 57 -8.99 4.28 -23.45
N PHE A 58 -8.19 3.82 -22.48
CA PHE A 58 -8.67 2.91 -21.44
C PHE A 58 -9.75 3.57 -20.58
N CYS A 59 -9.52 4.80 -20.13
CA CYS A 59 -10.50 5.57 -19.36
C CYS A 59 -11.82 5.74 -20.13
N ALA A 60 -11.75 6.09 -21.43
CA ALA A 60 -12.94 6.19 -22.29
C ALA A 60 -13.69 4.85 -22.40
N LYS A 61 -12.97 3.72 -22.51
CA LYS A 61 -13.59 2.39 -22.50
C LYS A 61 -14.26 2.05 -21.18
N MET A 62 -13.61 2.36 -20.06
CA MET A 62 -14.15 2.08 -18.73
C MET A 62 -15.38 2.95 -18.39
N LEU A 63 -15.51 4.14 -18.99
CA LEU A 63 -16.73 4.95 -18.92
C LEU A 63 -17.91 4.29 -19.66
N ILE A 64 -17.64 3.65 -20.80
CA ILE A 64 -18.68 3.01 -21.64
C ILE A 64 -19.07 1.64 -21.08
N ASP A 65 -18.07 0.82 -20.73
CA ASP A 65 -18.25 -0.54 -20.23
C ASP A 65 -17.93 -0.62 -18.74
N SER A 66 -18.96 -0.39 -17.94
CA SER A 66 -18.86 -0.42 -16.48
C SER A 66 -18.43 -1.78 -15.90
N ASN A 67 -18.54 -2.88 -16.67
CA ASN A 67 -18.09 -4.21 -16.22
C ASN A 67 -16.58 -4.30 -16.09
N ILE A 68 -15.81 -3.45 -16.78
CA ILE A 68 -14.36 -3.38 -16.65
C ILE A 68 -13.97 -3.08 -15.19
N ARG A 69 -14.75 -2.24 -14.48
CA ARG A 69 -14.49 -1.94 -13.06
C ARG A 69 -14.62 -3.15 -12.15
N ASN A 70 -15.49 -4.10 -12.51
CA ASN A 70 -15.66 -5.34 -11.74
C ASN A 70 -14.47 -6.28 -11.92
N GLN A 71 -13.69 -6.14 -13.00
CA GLN A 71 -12.53 -6.98 -13.25
C GLN A 71 -11.28 -6.48 -12.49
N ILE A 72 -11.22 -5.19 -12.14
CA ILE A 72 -10.09 -4.57 -11.45
C ILE A 72 -10.02 -5.10 -10.01
N TYR A 73 -8.94 -5.83 -9.72
CA TYR A 73 -8.71 -6.41 -8.39
C TYR A 73 -7.49 -5.80 -7.68
N SER A 74 -6.62 -5.09 -8.41
CA SER A 74 -5.38 -4.52 -7.89
C SER A 74 -5.06 -3.20 -8.56
N ILE A 75 -4.64 -2.22 -7.76
CA ILE A 75 -4.20 -0.90 -8.22
C ILE A 75 -2.89 -0.55 -7.52
N GLU A 76 -1.88 -0.14 -8.30
CA GLU A 76 -0.56 0.25 -7.80
C GLU A 76 -0.15 1.62 -8.34
N ILE A 77 0.24 2.50 -7.41
CA ILE A 77 0.65 3.88 -7.66
C ILE A 77 2.05 4.04 -7.07
N LEU A 78 3.07 3.85 -7.92
CA LEU A 78 4.47 3.72 -7.51
C LEU A 78 5.40 4.82 -8.07
N ASN A 79 4.92 5.69 -8.96
CA ASN A 79 5.74 6.70 -9.62
C ASN A 79 5.23 8.13 -9.32
N ASP A 80 6.15 9.00 -8.93
CA ASP A 80 5.94 10.43 -8.66
C ASP A 80 5.50 11.20 -9.92
N ASP A 81 6.00 10.81 -11.09
CA ASP A 81 5.78 11.54 -12.35
C ASP A 81 4.35 11.42 -12.89
N GLN A 82 3.57 10.46 -12.36
CA GLN A 82 2.23 10.12 -12.85
C GLN A 82 1.11 10.60 -11.93
N CYS A 83 1.42 11.44 -10.93
CA CYS A 83 0.44 11.93 -9.96
C CYS A 83 -0.77 12.62 -10.63
N PHE A 84 -0.54 13.39 -11.69
CA PHE A 84 -1.62 14.04 -12.44
C PHE A 84 -2.59 13.04 -13.09
N GLN A 85 -2.07 12.00 -13.75
CA GLN A 85 -2.90 10.97 -14.38
C GLN A 85 -3.67 10.17 -13.33
N CYS A 86 -3.04 9.87 -12.19
CA CYS A 86 -3.69 9.23 -11.06
C CYS A 86 -4.84 10.10 -10.55
N ASN A 87 -4.62 11.40 -10.35
CA ASN A 87 -5.68 12.33 -9.92
C ASN A 87 -6.84 12.38 -10.91
N LEU A 88 -6.57 12.46 -12.21
CA LEU A 88 -7.61 12.38 -13.23
C LEU A 88 -8.38 11.07 -13.15
N PHE A 89 -7.68 9.94 -13.01
CA PHE A 89 -8.29 8.63 -12.90
C PHE A 89 -9.22 8.53 -11.68
N PHE A 90 -8.73 8.84 -10.49
CA PHE A 90 -9.50 8.70 -9.25
C PHE A 90 -10.60 9.75 -9.10
N SER A 91 -10.50 10.91 -9.78
CA SER A 91 -11.63 11.85 -9.87
C SER A 91 -12.85 11.25 -10.57
N SER A 92 -12.63 10.36 -11.55
CA SER A 92 -13.69 9.69 -12.30
C SER A 92 -14.05 8.33 -11.72
N PHE A 93 -13.07 7.66 -11.11
CA PHE A 93 -13.15 6.30 -10.63
C PHE A 93 -12.55 6.17 -9.23
N PRO A 94 -13.22 6.70 -8.19
CA PRO A 94 -12.74 6.58 -6.82
C PRO A 94 -12.60 5.09 -6.42
N PRO A 95 -11.63 4.73 -5.56
CA PRO A 95 -11.35 3.32 -5.25
C PRO A 95 -12.55 2.48 -4.78
N ASN A 96 -13.53 3.09 -4.09
CA ASN A 96 -14.76 2.43 -3.64
C ASN A 96 -15.70 1.99 -4.79
N LYS A 97 -15.45 2.43 -6.03
CA LYS A 97 -16.20 2.00 -7.23
C LYS A 97 -15.70 0.68 -7.83
N PHE A 98 -14.65 0.08 -7.27
CA PHE A 98 -14.10 -1.20 -7.73
C PHE A 98 -14.50 -2.33 -6.77
N PRO A 99 -15.59 -3.07 -7.04
CA PRO A 99 -16.18 -4.00 -6.07
C PRO A 99 -15.31 -5.24 -5.78
N ASN A 100 -14.34 -5.53 -6.64
CA ASN A 100 -13.43 -6.67 -6.47
C ASN A 100 -12.00 -6.24 -6.11
N LEU A 101 -11.80 -4.96 -5.76
CA LEU A 101 -10.49 -4.44 -5.37
C LEU A 101 -10.04 -5.07 -4.06
N GLN A 102 -8.99 -5.88 -4.13
CA GLN A 102 -8.40 -6.59 -3.00
C GLN A 102 -6.98 -6.13 -2.67
N ARG A 103 -6.31 -5.44 -3.60
CA ARG A 103 -4.95 -4.94 -3.44
C ARG A 103 -4.87 -3.47 -3.82
N PHE A 104 -4.35 -2.65 -2.91
CA PHE A 104 -4.11 -1.24 -3.16
C PHE A 104 -2.74 -0.85 -2.66
N ILE A 105 -1.93 -0.23 -3.52
CA ILE A 105 -0.58 0.21 -3.20
C ILE A 105 -0.43 1.67 -3.61
N SER A 106 -0.01 2.49 -2.66
CA SER A 106 0.31 3.89 -2.87
C SER A 106 1.57 4.26 -2.11
N ILE A 107 2.51 4.91 -2.79
CA ILE A 107 3.64 5.57 -2.15
C ILE A 107 3.30 6.98 -1.64
N TYR A 108 2.15 7.52 -2.04
CA TYR A 108 1.66 8.82 -1.65
C TYR A 108 0.85 8.75 -0.35
N PRO A 109 0.83 9.84 0.45
CA PRO A 109 -0.09 9.95 1.57
C PRO A 109 -1.53 9.95 1.07
N LEU A 110 -2.42 9.27 1.80
CA LEU A 110 -3.86 9.42 1.60
C LEU A 110 -4.33 10.64 2.39
N LEU A 111 -5.31 11.36 1.83
CA LEU A 111 -5.92 12.50 2.50
C LEU A 111 -6.88 12.01 3.60
N GLY A 112 -6.83 12.65 4.77
CA GLY A 112 -7.85 12.50 5.80
C GLY A 112 -9.23 12.97 5.30
N ASP A 113 -10.29 12.43 5.91
CA ASP A 113 -11.67 12.79 5.55
C ASP A 113 -12.07 14.17 6.07
N GLU A 114 -11.51 14.56 7.22
CA GLU A 114 -11.54 15.93 7.68
C GLU A 114 -10.43 16.68 6.94
N GLU A 115 -10.74 17.88 6.43
CA GLU A 115 -9.75 18.84 5.92
C GLU A 115 -8.89 19.36 7.09
N ASP A 116 -8.25 18.45 7.82
CA ASP A 116 -7.16 18.74 8.71
C ASP A 116 -5.96 19.09 7.83
N TYR A 117 -6.04 20.32 7.33
CA TYR A 117 -4.96 21.21 6.93
C TYR A 117 -3.98 21.51 8.09
N PHE A 118 -3.95 20.66 9.12
CA PHE A 118 -2.70 20.44 9.82
C PHE A 118 -1.85 19.66 8.81
N ALA A 119 -0.99 20.30 8.04
CA ALA A 119 0.26 20.82 8.60
C ALA A 119 0.71 19.96 9.80
N TYR A 120 0.67 18.63 9.67
CA TYR A 120 1.62 17.78 10.36
C TYR A 120 2.95 18.29 9.88
N ASN A 121 3.53 19.15 10.73
CA ASN A 121 4.79 19.83 10.55
C ASN A 121 5.65 19.09 9.54
N TYR A 122 5.78 19.69 8.36
CA TYR A 122 6.85 19.37 7.43
C TYR A 122 8.26 19.62 8.08
N ASP A 123 8.33 19.94 9.38
CA ASP A 123 9.56 19.92 10.19
C ASP A 123 10.08 18.51 10.54
N ILE A 124 9.42 17.44 10.05
CA ILE A 124 9.92 16.05 10.14
C ILE A 124 10.72 15.65 8.88
N TYR A 125 10.82 16.52 7.88
CA TYR A 125 11.61 16.23 6.69
C TYR A 125 13.08 16.66 6.87
N GLU A 126 13.96 15.68 7.07
CA GLU A 126 15.30 15.69 6.45
C GLU A 126 15.22 15.31 4.95
N TYR A 127 14.05 15.45 4.32
CA TYR A 127 14.03 15.82 2.91
C TYR A 127 14.39 17.30 2.84
N ARG A 128 15.60 17.61 2.37
CA ARG A 128 15.93 18.99 1.97
C ARG A 128 14.74 19.51 1.15
N PRO A 129 14.08 20.61 1.55
CA PRO A 129 13.10 21.23 0.68
C PRO A 129 13.85 21.55 -0.62
N ARG A 130 13.49 20.87 -1.71
CA ARG A 130 13.84 21.40 -3.03
C ARG A 130 13.27 22.82 -3.06
N PRO A 131 14.05 23.80 -3.52
CA PRO A 131 13.66 25.20 -3.44
C PRO A 131 12.27 25.37 -4.04
N LYS A 132 11.45 26.15 -3.32
CA LYS A 132 10.13 26.64 -3.73
C LYS A 132 10.26 27.38 -5.06
N ASN A 133 10.21 26.64 -6.14
CA ASN A 133 9.74 27.17 -7.42
C ASN A 133 8.25 26.83 -7.46
N ASP A 134 7.44 27.79 -7.90
CA ASP A 134 5.98 27.85 -7.84
C ASP A 134 5.24 26.80 -8.69
N ASP A 135 5.78 25.58 -8.80
CA ASP A 135 5.03 24.44 -9.30
C ASP A 135 4.23 23.89 -8.11
N GLU A 136 2.92 24.15 -8.10
CA GLU A 136 1.97 23.46 -7.22
C GLU A 136 2.33 21.97 -7.18
N GLN A 137 2.87 21.49 -6.06
CA GLN A 137 3.15 20.07 -5.91
C GLN A 137 1.82 19.34 -6.06
N ILE A 138 1.66 18.66 -7.19
CA ILE A 138 0.46 17.89 -7.48
C ILE A 138 0.46 16.74 -6.48
N HIS A 139 -0.30 16.89 -5.40
CA HIS A 139 -0.51 15.83 -4.43
C HIS A 139 -1.60 14.88 -4.92
N LEU A 140 -1.44 13.59 -4.64
CA LEU A 140 -2.45 12.59 -4.95
C LEU A 140 -3.69 12.82 -4.06
N LYS A 141 -4.85 13.03 -4.68
CA LYS A 141 -6.10 13.41 -4.00
C LYS A 141 -7.01 12.21 -3.77
N ILE A 142 -6.48 11.15 -3.16
CA ILE A 142 -7.29 9.99 -2.74
C ILE A 142 -7.62 10.16 -1.26
N LYS A 143 -8.92 10.21 -0.94
CA LYS A 143 -9.37 10.25 0.45
C LYS A 143 -9.33 8.85 1.06
N GLN A 144 -9.10 8.79 2.37
CA GLN A 144 -9.16 7.53 3.11
C GLN A 144 -10.55 6.88 3.01
N SER A 145 -11.64 7.64 3.13
CA SER A 145 -13.00 7.13 2.99
C SER A 145 -13.31 6.52 1.61
N ASP A 146 -12.54 6.87 0.58
CA ASP A 146 -12.71 6.27 -0.73
C ASP A 146 -12.12 4.86 -0.81
N LEU A 147 -11.28 4.44 0.15
CA LEU A 147 -10.73 3.10 0.15
C LEU A 147 -11.75 2.07 0.64
N PRO A 148 -11.98 0.99 -0.12
CA PRO A 148 -12.90 -0.05 0.29
C PRO A 148 -12.22 -1.04 1.27
N LEU A 149 -11.90 -0.56 2.47
CA LEU A 149 -11.10 -1.27 3.49
C LEU A 149 -11.66 -2.65 3.87
N SER A 150 -12.97 -2.86 3.76
CA SER A 150 -13.62 -4.13 4.11
C SER A 150 -13.35 -5.27 3.13
N GLN A 151 -12.98 -4.98 1.88
CA GLN A 151 -12.64 -5.98 0.86
C GLN A 151 -11.13 -6.06 0.56
N LEU A 152 -10.37 -5.03 0.94
CA LEU A 152 -8.93 -5.01 0.77
C LEU A 152 -8.26 -6.07 1.65
N ARG A 153 -7.46 -6.92 1.01
CA ARG A 153 -6.61 -7.92 1.66
C ARG A 153 -5.17 -7.48 1.76
N THR A 154 -4.69 -6.72 0.78
CA THR A 154 -3.34 -6.18 0.73
C THR A 154 -3.38 -4.67 0.61
N LEU A 155 -2.69 -3.98 1.51
CA LEU A 155 -2.55 -2.54 1.51
C LEU A 155 -1.07 -2.16 1.59
N SER A 156 -0.65 -1.18 0.81
CA SER A 156 0.64 -0.52 0.97
C SER A 156 0.46 0.99 0.96
N ILE A 157 0.96 1.66 2.00
CA ILE A 157 0.74 3.09 2.25
C ILE A 157 2.01 3.76 2.77
N LEU A 158 2.05 5.09 2.66
CA LEU A 158 3.18 5.88 3.13
C LEU A 158 3.35 5.84 4.66
N ASN A 159 2.27 6.03 5.41
CA ASN A 159 2.26 6.05 6.87
C ASN A 159 0.88 5.62 7.41
N LEU A 160 0.75 5.42 8.73
CA LEU A 160 -0.51 5.02 9.36
C LEU A 160 -1.45 6.16 9.72
N VAL A 161 -1.01 7.41 9.63
CA VAL A 161 -1.87 8.56 9.95
C VAL A 161 -3.12 8.53 9.08
N SER A 162 -2.97 8.07 7.84
CA SER A 162 -4.05 7.85 6.88
C SER A 162 -5.00 6.70 7.19
N LEU A 163 -4.94 6.07 8.36
CA LEU A 163 -5.78 4.95 8.78
C LEU A 163 -6.45 5.20 10.15
N ARG A 164 -6.43 6.44 10.67
CA ARG A 164 -6.87 6.70 12.05
C ARG A 164 -8.40 6.77 12.21
N SER A 165 -9.15 7.12 11.17
CA SER A 165 -10.61 7.22 11.20
C SER A 165 -11.29 5.95 10.65
N ASN A 166 -12.05 5.23 11.49
CA ASN A 166 -13.05 4.21 11.12
C ASN A 166 -12.55 2.92 10.41
N ILE A 167 -11.82 2.06 11.12
CA ILE A 167 -11.39 0.74 10.61
C ILE A 167 -12.14 -0.43 11.27
N HIS A 168 -13.38 -0.22 11.73
CA HIS A 168 -14.09 -1.28 12.47
C HIS A 168 -14.41 -2.55 11.66
N GLN A 169 -14.13 -2.58 10.35
CA GLN A 169 -14.29 -3.75 9.49
C GLN A 169 -13.23 -3.80 8.38
N THR A 170 -11.97 -4.11 8.69
CA THR A 170 -10.98 -4.48 7.65
C THR A 170 -10.87 -5.98 7.44
N SER A 171 -10.58 -6.36 6.20
CA SER A 171 -10.12 -7.71 5.84
C SER A 171 -8.63 -7.75 5.44
N ILE A 172 -7.87 -6.71 5.84
CA ILE A 172 -6.46 -6.57 5.49
C ILE A 172 -5.66 -7.64 6.23
N ILE A 173 -4.97 -8.45 5.47
CA ILE A 173 -4.12 -9.56 5.93
C ILE A 173 -2.64 -9.23 5.75
N SER A 174 -2.33 -8.38 4.76
CA SER A 174 -0.96 -7.96 4.42
C SER A 174 -0.88 -6.45 4.35
N LEU A 175 0.00 -5.86 5.17
CA LEU A 175 0.27 -4.43 5.16
C LEU A 175 1.74 -4.16 4.86
N THR A 176 2.00 -3.20 3.97
CA THR A 176 3.31 -2.57 3.82
C THR A 176 3.22 -1.09 4.20
N ILE A 177 4.12 -0.62 5.05
CA ILE A 177 4.19 0.78 5.49
C ILE A 177 5.57 1.32 5.12
N LEU A 178 5.62 2.45 4.41
CA LEU A 178 6.90 3.04 4.02
C LEU A 178 7.62 3.68 5.22
N LYS A 179 6.89 4.44 6.03
CA LYS A 179 7.39 5.11 7.24
C LYS A 179 6.48 4.82 8.42
N PHE A 180 7.07 4.25 9.48
CA PHE A 180 6.34 3.86 10.67
C PHE A 180 7.02 4.41 11.92
N TYR A 181 6.20 4.84 12.88
CA TYR A 181 6.67 5.17 14.22
C TYR A 181 6.12 4.12 15.19
N LEU A 182 6.98 3.58 16.05
CA LEU A 182 6.56 2.54 17.01
C LEU A 182 5.41 3.00 17.92
N LYS A 183 5.26 4.31 18.16
CA LYS A 183 4.12 4.88 18.92
C LYS A 183 2.76 4.63 18.27
N ASP A 184 2.72 4.40 16.96
CA ASP A 184 1.49 4.13 16.22
C ASP A 184 1.07 2.64 16.28
N SER A 185 1.81 1.79 17.00
CA SER A 185 1.54 0.35 17.07
C SER A 185 0.17 0.02 17.69
N GLU A 186 -0.26 0.78 18.69
CA GLU A 186 -1.60 0.62 19.28
C GLU A 186 -2.68 0.85 18.23
N CYS A 187 -2.56 1.95 17.48
CA CYS A 187 -3.49 2.26 16.38
C CYS A 187 -3.47 1.16 15.31
N LEU A 188 -2.29 0.64 14.96
CA LEU A 188 -2.14 -0.44 13.99
C LEU A 188 -2.92 -1.70 14.41
N PHE A 189 -2.68 -2.18 15.62
CA PHE A 189 -3.24 -3.45 16.09
C PHE A 189 -4.72 -3.35 16.50
N ASN A 190 -5.19 -2.17 16.89
CA ASN A 190 -6.61 -1.93 17.15
C ASN A 190 -7.43 -1.96 15.86
N ASN A 191 -6.85 -1.49 14.77
CA ASN A 191 -7.56 -1.30 13.51
C ASN A 191 -7.41 -2.47 12.53
N LEU A 192 -6.34 -3.27 12.63
CA LEU A 192 -6.06 -4.37 11.70
C LEU A 192 -5.99 -5.72 12.43
N PRO A 193 -7.11 -6.22 12.98
CA PRO A 193 -7.12 -7.42 13.80
C PRO A 193 -6.74 -8.69 13.03
N MET A 194 -6.94 -8.72 11.71
CA MET A 194 -6.65 -9.90 10.85
C MET A 194 -5.26 -9.86 10.22
N LEU A 195 -4.42 -8.89 10.59
CA LEU A 195 -3.10 -8.69 10.01
C LEU A 195 -2.20 -9.91 10.27
N ASN A 196 -1.75 -10.56 9.21
CA ASN A 196 -0.89 -11.73 9.27
C ASN A 196 0.55 -11.42 8.84
N TYR A 197 0.70 -10.44 7.95
CA TYR A 197 1.97 -10.02 7.39
C TYR A 197 2.12 -8.50 7.50
N LEU A 198 3.21 -8.04 8.11
CA LEU A 198 3.57 -6.64 8.23
C LEU A 198 4.97 -6.42 7.68
N HIS A 199 5.09 -5.51 6.72
CA HIS A 199 6.37 -5.06 6.19
C HIS A 199 6.52 -3.56 6.42
N ILE A 200 7.51 -3.17 7.20
CA ILE A 200 7.83 -1.77 7.48
C ILE A 200 9.13 -1.45 6.77
N LYS A 201 9.13 -0.47 5.87
CA LYS A 201 10.34 -0.11 5.12
C LYS A 201 11.31 0.74 5.93
N SER A 202 10.80 1.67 6.73
CA SER A 202 11.59 2.46 7.69
C SER A 202 10.84 2.61 9.00
N ILE A 203 11.53 2.35 10.10
CA ILE A 203 11.12 2.76 11.45
C ILE A 203 11.92 4.00 11.81
N ASP A 204 11.21 5.12 11.97
CA ASP A 204 11.81 6.41 12.27
C ASP A 204 11.67 6.76 13.75
N ARG A 205 12.66 7.49 14.27
CA ARG A 205 12.68 7.88 15.68
C ARG A 205 11.61 8.91 15.98
N CYS A 206 10.82 8.68 17.02
CA CYS A 206 9.92 9.73 17.51
C CYS A 206 10.69 10.75 18.37
N ARG A 207 10.51 12.06 18.10
CA ARG A 207 11.13 13.14 18.90
C ARG A 207 10.43 13.39 20.26
N GLU A 208 9.26 12.82 20.48
CA GLU A 208 8.48 13.04 21.70
C GLU A 208 9.08 12.29 22.90
N LYS A 209 9.24 13.01 24.02
CA LYS A 209 10.02 12.56 25.19
C LYS A 209 9.35 11.50 26.07
N ASN A 210 8.07 11.18 25.85
CA ASN A 210 7.31 10.31 26.75
C ASN A 210 6.59 9.20 25.99
N LEU A 211 7.24 8.04 25.84
CA LEU A 211 6.61 6.78 25.41
C LEU A 211 5.87 6.07 26.56
N ASN A 212 5.54 6.78 27.64
CA ASN A 212 4.90 6.24 28.85
C ASN A 212 3.43 5.76 28.63
N ILE A 213 2.99 5.55 27.39
CA ILE A 213 1.59 5.23 27.04
C ILE A 213 1.50 3.89 26.25
N LEU A 214 2.33 2.91 26.58
CA LEU A 214 2.14 1.52 26.11
C LEU A 214 1.52 0.64 27.21
N SER A 215 0.75 1.23 28.14
CA SER A 215 0.18 0.53 29.29
C SER A 215 -1.05 -0.33 28.96
N ASN A 216 -1.66 -0.16 27.78
CA ASN A 216 -2.72 -1.02 27.28
C ASN A 216 -2.18 -1.84 26.10
N TYR A 217 -1.56 -2.98 26.38
CA TYR A 217 -1.11 -3.90 25.34
C TYR A 217 -2.32 -4.51 24.62
N GLN A 218 -2.63 -4.00 23.43
CA GLN A 218 -3.46 -4.74 22.48
C GLN A 218 -2.55 -5.66 21.68
N TYR A 219 -2.85 -6.96 21.70
CA TYR A 219 -2.03 -7.98 21.07
C TYR A 219 -2.47 -8.25 19.64
N SER A 220 -1.51 -8.27 18.71
CA SER A 220 -1.69 -8.77 17.36
C SER A 220 -1.52 -10.29 17.34
N CYS A 221 -2.59 -11.00 17.72
CA CYS A 221 -2.58 -12.46 17.79
C CYS A 221 -2.48 -13.13 16.42
N HIS A 222 -2.78 -12.42 15.33
CA HIS A 222 -2.78 -12.98 13.97
C HIS A 222 -1.49 -12.73 13.21
N LEU A 223 -0.63 -11.81 13.67
CA LEU A 223 0.61 -11.47 12.99
C LEU A 223 1.59 -12.65 13.09
N LYS A 224 1.97 -13.21 11.94
CA LYS A 224 2.93 -14.32 11.85
C LYS A 224 4.26 -13.88 11.25
N GLN A 225 4.28 -12.83 10.44
CA GLN A 225 5.50 -12.38 9.79
C GLN A 225 5.65 -10.86 9.86
N LEU A 226 6.84 -10.44 10.28
CA LEU A 226 7.26 -9.06 10.40
C LEU A 226 8.58 -8.86 9.65
N ILE A 227 8.58 -7.96 8.68
CA ILE A 227 9.80 -7.53 7.98
C ILE A 227 10.02 -6.06 8.29
N ILE A 228 11.21 -5.71 8.76
CA ILE A 228 11.62 -4.35 9.05
C ILE A 228 12.81 -4.04 8.15
N GLY A 229 12.74 -2.94 7.41
CA GLY A 229 13.86 -2.40 6.66
C GLY A 229 14.78 -1.58 7.56
N GLN A 230 14.95 -0.30 7.22
CA GLN A 230 15.77 0.61 8.00
C GLN A 230 15.19 0.78 9.41
N PHE A 231 16.05 0.69 10.42
CA PHE A 231 15.64 0.78 11.82
C PHE A 231 16.38 1.89 12.56
N ASN A 232 15.71 3.02 12.75
CA ASN A 232 16.23 4.18 13.47
C ASN A 232 15.42 4.45 14.75
N GLU A 233 15.43 3.51 15.68
CA GLU A 233 14.78 3.66 16.99
C GLU A 233 15.56 2.90 18.07
N LYS A 234 15.23 3.12 19.34
CA LYS A 234 15.85 2.39 20.45
C LYS A 234 15.32 0.96 20.56
N PHE A 235 16.19 0.03 20.95
CA PHE A 235 15.81 -1.37 21.12
C PHE A 235 14.74 -1.57 22.21
N GLU A 236 14.72 -0.75 23.28
CA GLU A 236 13.68 -0.84 24.32
C GLU A 236 12.28 -0.67 23.73
N ASN A 237 12.13 0.25 22.79
CA ASN A 237 10.84 0.51 22.15
C ASN A 237 10.46 -0.64 21.22
N PHE A 238 11.45 -1.24 20.56
CA PHE A 238 11.27 -2.42 19.75
C PHE A 238 10.84 -3.64 20.58
N GLU A 239 11.45 -3.87 21.74
CA GLU A 239 11.03 -4.94 22.67
C GLU A 239 9.55 -4.79 23.04
N MET A 240 9.12 -3.58 23.35
CA MET A 240 7.73 -3.31 23.68
C MET A 240 6.79 -3.58 22.50
N PHE A 241 7.21 -3.22 21.28
CA PHE A 241 6.47 -3.50 20.05
C PHE A 241 6.36 -5.00 19.78
N VAL A 242 7.45 -5.76 19.86
CA VAL A 242 7.42 -7.21 19.58
C VAL A 242 6.64 -7.99 20.63
N LYS A 243 6.64 -7.54 21.89
CA LYS A 243 5.79 -8.13 22.94
C LYS A 243 4.30 -8.03 22.62
N GLN A 244 3.87 -7.10 21.77
CA GLN A 244 2.49 -7.03 21.27
C GLN A 244 2.19 -8.08 20.18
N THR A 245 3.16 -8.87 19.74
CA THR A 245 3.04 -9.83 18.63
C THR A 245 3.36 -11.27 19.06
N PRO A 246 2.57 -11.86 19.99
CA PRO A 246 2.95 -13.11 20.68
C PRO A 246 3.01 -14.34 19.77
N ASN A 247 2.38 -14.30 18.59
CA ASN A 247 2.33 -15.41 17.63
C ASN A 247 3.25 -15.22 16.42
N LEU A 248 4.22 -14.30 16.53
CA LEU A 248 5.18 -14.02 15.46
C LEU A 248 6.04 -15.26 15.19
N LYS A 249 6.06 -15.72 13.94
CA LYS A 249 6.82 -16.90 13.49
C LYS A 249 8.10 -16.54 12.74
N SER A 250 8.11 -15.38 12.12
CA SER A 250 9.22 -14.91 11.30
C SER A 250 9.41 -13.42 11.51
N LEU A 251 10.65 -13.05 11.83
CA LEU A 251 11.11 -11.69 11.96
C LEU A 251 12.34 -11.52 11.08
N THR A 252 12.30 -10.53 10.19
CA THR A 252 13.40 -10.25 9.25
C THR A 252 13.78 -8.79 9.34
N PHE A 253 15.08 -8.52 9.47
CA PHE A 253 15.66 -7.19 9.30
C PHE A 253 16.36 -7.10 7.95
N ILE A 254 16.09 -6.03 7.20
CA ILE A 254 16.79 -5.69 5.97
C ILE A 254 17.67 -4.49 6.29
N SER A 255 18.91 -4.78 6.69
CA SER A 255 19.91 -3.74 6.93
C SER A 255 20.64 -3.40 5.64
N HIS A 256 20.66 -2.12 5.30
CA HIS A 256 21.40 -1.61 4.14
C HIS A 256 22.66 -0.83 4.55
N ASP A 257 22.80 -0.43 5.82
CA ASP A 257 23.91 0.37 6.33
C ASP A 257 24.31 -0.04 7.77
N ASN A 258 25.54 0.29 8.18
CA ASN A 258 26.07 0.11 9.55
C ASN A 258 25.32 0.92 10.64
N HIS A 259 24.21 1.58 10.32
CA HIS A 259 23.43 2.35 11.29
C HIS A 259 22.47 1.50 12.12
N ASP A 260 22.21 0.24 11.73
CA ASP A 260 21.35 -0.69 12.46
C ASP A 260 22.08 -1.46 13.60
N ILE A 261 23.35 -1.11 13.91
CA ILE A 261 24.16 -1.78 14.95
C ILE A 261 23.46 -1.81 16.31
N TYR A 262 22.62 -0.81 16.61
CA TYR A 262 21.88 -0.72 17.87
C TYR A 262 20.89 -1.86 18.08
N ILE A 263 20.54 -2.62 17.03
CA ILE A 263 19.67 -3.78 17.15
C ILE A 263 20.40 -5.07 17.50
N ILE A 264 21.73 -5.09 17.45
CA ILE A 264 22.54 -6.29 17.65
C ILE A 264 22.92 -6.42 19.13
N ASP A 265 21.99 -6.92 19.94
CA ASP A 265 22.22 -7.29 21.35
C ASP A 265 21.75 -8.73 21.62
N ALA A 266 22.69 -9.66 21.65
CA ALA A 266 22.40 -11.09 21.76
C ALA A 266 21.62 -11.45 23.03
N ASN A 267 21.92 -10.83 24.17
CA ASN A 267 21.29 -11.15 25.45
C ASN A 267 19.81 -10.74 25.43
N ARG A 268 19.51 -9.59 24.83
CA ARG A 268 18.14 -9.09 24.73
C ARG A 268 17.32 -9.89 23.73
N TRP A 269 17.93 -10.31 22.61
CA TRP A 269 17.30 -11.23 21.66
C TRP A 269 16.99 -12.59 22.27
N GLU A 270 17.93 -13.16 23.04
CA GLU A 270 17.70 -14.43 23.74
C GLU A 270 16.51 -14.32 24.70
N TYR A 271 16.44 -13.22 25.46
CA TYR A 271 15.30 -12.98 26.36
C TYR A 271 13.96 -12.93 25.60
N LEU A 272 13.91 -12.26 24.43
CA LEU A 272 12.69 -12.16 23.61
C LEU A 272 12.26 -13.48 22.98
N ILE A 273 13.20 -14.38 22.65
CA ILE A 273 12.89 -15.66 21.99
C ILE A 273 12.43 -16.71 23.01
N VAL A 274 12.97 -16.66 24.23
CA VAL A 274 12.70 -17.65 25.28
C VAL A 274 11.48 -17.27 26.14
N SER A 275 11.10 -15.99 26.19
CA SER A 275 9.91 -15.50 26.90
C SER A 275 8.61 -15.77 26.16
#